data_AF-A0A7S4GGM9-F1
#
_entry.id   AF-A0A7S4GGM9-F1
#
_cell.length_a   1.000
_cell.length_b   1.000
_cell.length_c   1.000
_cell.angle_alpha   90.00
_cell.angle_beta   90.00
_cell.angle_gamma   90.00
#
_symmetry.space_group_name_H-M   'P 1'
#
loop_
_entity.id
_entity.type
_entity.pdbx_description
1 polymer ?
#
loop_
_entity_poly.entity_id
_entity_poly.type
_entity_poly.pdbx_seq_one_letter_code
_entity_poly.pdbx_strand_id
1 'polypeptide(L)'
;CVLILMVTRCHATVIDPQSSSIASSLTSPGRDPLTVSRPPRWTTLLLHNAARTMGAVCLDGSPPGYHYQPGTGVGAQTWILYFQGGGWCVNEADCVSRSRTPLGSSHTYTHDLPSMTKDFGFGLFSDDEAENPRFRNAHKVYIRYCDGASFAGNVEAHVQVGPDR
;
A
#
# COMPACT_ATOMS: atom_id res chain seq x y z
N CYS A 1 21.06 11.18 -3.26
CA CYS A 1 20.53 10.05 -2.48
C CYS A 1 19.07 9.82 -2.83
N VAL A 2 18.83 9.14 -3.94
CA VAL A 2 17.52 8.60 -4.34
C VAL A 2 17.72 7.10 -4.19
N LEU A 3 17.19 6.51 -3.11
CA LEU A 3 17.27 5.08 -2.90
C LEU A 3 16.18 4.38 -3.73
N ILE A 4 16.28 4.53 -5.06
CA ILE A 4 15.73 3.58 -6.02
C ILE A 4 16.90 2.72 -6.45
N LEU A 5 17.32 1.85 -5.54
CA LEU A 5 18.34 0.82 -5.78
C LEU A 5 17.77 -0.51 -5.29
N MET A 6 16.67 -0.93 -5.90
CA MET A 6 16.28 -2.34 -5.91
C MET A 6 16.88 -3.01 -7.14
N VAL A 7 18.19 -3.23 -7.11
CA VAL A 7 18.84 -4.26 -7.92
C VAL A 7 19.75 -5.08 -7.01
N THR A 8 19.17 -6.01 -6.26
CA THR A 8 19.95 -7.11 -5.69
C THR A 8 19.08 -8.36 -5.51
N ARG A 9 19.29 -9.30 -6.44
CA ARG A 9 19.08 -10.76 -6.36
C ARG A 9 17.65 -11.30 -6.31
N CYS A 10 17.05 -11.46 -7.49
CA CYS A 10 16.12 -12.56 -7.73
C CYS A 10 16.94 -13.87 -7.76
N HIS A 11 16.78 -14.73 -6.75
CA HIS A 11 17.14 -16.14 -6.86
C HIS A 11 15.93 -16.85 -7.48
N ALA A 12 15.95 -17.05 -8.80
CA ALA A 12 15.01 -17.94 -9.48
C ALA A 12 15.66 -19.33 -9.56
N THR A 13 15.17 -20.29 -8.79
CA THR A 13 15.50 -21.70 -8.99
C THR A 13 14.65 -22.25 -10.12
N VAL A 14 15.32 -22.57 -11.23
CA VAL A 14 14.77 -23.36 -12.34
C VAL A 14 14.57 -24.79 -11.85
N ILE A 15 13.36 -25.32 -11.94
CA ILE A 15 13.09 -26.76 -11.82
C ILE A 15 12.75 -27.25 -13.22
N ASP A 16 13.66 -28.04 -13.79
CA ASP A 16 13.52 -28.69 -15.11
C ASP A 16 12.50 -29.84 -15.04
N PRO A 17 11.69 -30.09 -16.09
CA PRO A 17 10.61 -31.04 -16.09
C PRO A 17 11.09 -32.42 -16.55
N GLN A 18 10.51 -33.50 -16.01
CA GLN A 18 10.14 -34.76 -16.69
C GLN A 18 9.82 -35.87 -15.67
N SER A 19 8.57 -36.31 -15.60
CA SER A 19 8.22 -37.74 -15.50
C SER A 19 6.74 -37.98 -15.85
N SER A 20 6.54 -38.34 -17.12
CA SER A 20 5.57 -39.30 -17.71
C SER A 20 4.33 -39.81 -16.95
N SER A 21 3.19 -39.71 -17.66
CA SER A 21 2.10 -40.71 -17.86
C SER A 21 1.20 -41.05 -16.65
N ILE A 22 -0.13 -41.26 -16.72
CA ILE A 22 -1.02 -42.00 -17.66
C ILE A 22 -2.45 -41.39 -17.59
N ALA A 23 -3.26 -41.70 -18.61
CA ALA A 23 -4.57 -41.17 -18.98
C ALA A 23 -5.79 -41.48 -18.09
N SER A 24 -6.82 -40.67 -18.35
CA SER A 24 -8.28 -40.94 -18.36
C SER A 24 -9.03 -41.19 -17.04
N SER A 25 -9.91 -40.24 -16.69
CA SER A 25 -11.35 -40.51 -16.53
C SER A 25 -12.14 -39.20 -16.47
N LEU A 26 -13.09 -39.06 -17.40
CA LEU A 26 -14.13 -38.04 -17.35
C LEU A 26 -15.13 -38.44 -16.29
N THR A 27 -15.16 -37.70 -15.19
CA THR A 27 -16.30 -37.67 -14.28
C THR A 27 -16.47 -36.24 -13.82
N SER A 28 -17.52 -35.59 -14.32
CA SER A 28 -17.95 -34.28 -13.88
C SER A 28 -18.79 -34.46 -12.62
N PRO A 29 -18.44 -33.86 -11.47
CA PRO A 29 -19.40 -33.64 -10.40
C PRO A 29 -19.79 -32.15 -10.41
N GLY A 30 -21.09 -31.92 -10.55
CA GLY A 30 -21.84 -30.79 -9.99
C GLY A 30 -21.18 -29.42 -10.01
N ARG A 31 -21.77 -28.50 -10.78
CA ARG A 31 -21.55 -27.07 -10.62
C ARG A 31 -21.99 -26.66 -9.20
N ASP A 32 -21.04 -26.63 -8.28
CA ASP A 32 -21.25 -26.20 -6.90
C ASP A 32 -21.61 -24.70 -6.92
N PRO A 33 -22.76 -24.24 -6.37
CA PRO A 33 -23.17 -22.85 -6.48
C PRO A 33 -22.40 -21.86 -5.60
N LEU A 34 -21.25 -22.22 -5.01
CA LEU A 34 -20.65 -21.45 -3.92
C LEU A 34 -19.13 -21.27 -4.05
N THR A 35 -18.69 -20.36 -4.92
CA THR A 35 -17.56 -19.48 -4.58
C THR A 35 -17.84 -18.07 -5.09
N VAL A 36 -18.78 -17.36 -4.46
CA VAL A 36 -18.67 -15.90 -4.42
C VAL A 36 -17.43 -15.62 -3.57
N SER A 37 -16.26 -15.54 -4.21
CA SER A 37 -15.04 -15.14 -3.52
C SER A 37 -15.31 -13.75 -2.95
N ARG A 38 -15.40 -13.63 -1.62
CA ARG A 38 -15.55 -12.35 -0.95
C ARG A 38 -14.50 -11.39 -1.54
N PRO A 39 -14.88 -10.17 -1.98
CA PRO A 39 -13.93 -9.27 -2.59
C PRO A 39 -12.74 -9.06 -1.64
N PRO A 40 -11.51 -8.98 -2.18
CA PRO A 40 -10.32 -8.84 -1.38
C PRO A 40 -10.45 -7.60 -0.48
N ARG A 41 -10.22 -7.77 0.83
CA ARG A 41 -10.36 -6.68 1.80
C ARG A 41 -9.07 -5.88 1.90
N TRP A 42 -9.21 -4.57 2.11
CA TRP A 42 -8.09 -3.70 2.43
C TRP A 42 -7.47 -4.07 3.78
N THR A 43 -6.15 -4.04 3.85
CA THR A 43 -5.37 -4.22 5.07
C THR A 43 -4.45 -3.04 5.27
N THR A 44 -4.44 -2.46 6.47
CA THR A 44 -3.49 -1.41 6.87
C THR A 44 -2.20 -2.04 7.36
N LEU A 45 -1.08 -1.57 6.81
CA LEU A 45 0.27 -2.03 7.15
C LEU A 45 1.11 -0.84 7.58
N LEU A 46 1.58 -0.87 8.84
CA LEU A 46 2.49 0.12 9.40
C LEU A 46 3.93 -0.40 9.34
N LEU A 47 4.86 0.45 8.90
CA LEU A 47 6.28 0.11 8.74
C LEU A 47 7.06 0.24 10.06
N HIS A 48 6.61 -0.47 11.10
CA HIS A 48 7.26 -0.43 12.42
C HIS A 48 8.75 -0.78 12.39
N ASN A 49 9.17 -1.70 11.51
CA ASN A 49 10.58 -2.05 11.40
C ASN A 49 11.40 -0.90 10.83
N ALA A 50 10.91 -0.21 9.79
CA ALA A 50 11.60 0.95 9.22
C ALA A 50 11.69 2.10 10.23
N ALA A 51 10.62 2.35 10.99
CA ALA A 51 10.65 3.33 12.08
C ALA A 51 11.72 3.02 13.12
N ARG A 52 11.82 1.77 13.58
CA ARG A 52 12.79 1.38 14.62
C ARG A 52 14.24 1.29 14.15
N THR A 53 14.47 0.86 12.91
CA THR A 53 15.82 0.53 12.42
C THR A 53 16.42 1.58 11.50
N MET A 54 15.58 2.40 10.86
CA MET A 54 15.99 3.43 9.89
C MET A 54 15.58 4.84 10.33
N GLY A 55 14.82 4.98 11.42
CA GLY A 55 14.28 6.27 11.85
C GLY A 55 13.22 6.84 10.90
N ALA A 56 12.66 6.02 10.00
CA ALA A 56 11.64 6.46 9.04
C ALA A 56 10.29 6.61 9.77
N VAL A 57 9.94 7.84 10.12
CA VAL A 57 8.75 8.19 10.90
C VAL A 57 7.94 9.29 10.23
N CYS A 58 6.65 9.37 10.59
CA CYS A 58 5.79 10.52 10.31
C CYS A 58 6.23 11.76 11.10
N LEU A 59 5.61 12.92 10.83
CA LEU A 59 5.91 14.17 11.53
C LEU A 59 5.77 14.08 13.06
N ASP A 60 4.86 13.25 13.57
CA ASP A 60 4.65 13.02 15.01
C ASP A 60 5.54 11.91 15.60
N GLY A 61 6.41 11.29 14.79
CA GLY A 61 7.24 10.17 15.18
C GLY A 61 6.58 8.79 15.05
N SER A 62 5.30 8.71 14.66
CA SER A 62 4.62 7.44 14.45
C SER A 62 5.17 6.71 13.20
N PRO A 63 5.03 5.38 13.08
CA PRO A 63 5.51 4.65 11.92
C PRO A 63 4.66 4.98 10.68
N PRO A 64 5.26 5.24 9.50
CA PRO A 64 4.51 5.44 8.27
C PRO A 64 3.76 4.17 7.87
N GLY A 65 2.81 4.29 6.94
CA GLY A 65 1.95 3.17 6.58
C GLY A 65 1.36 3.26 5.18
N TYR A 66 0.87 2.11 4.72
CA TYR A 66 0.09 2.01 3.49
C TYR A 66 -1.07 1.04 3.70
N HIS A 67 -2.05 1.13 2.83
CA HIS A 67 -3.11 0.15 2.74
C HIS A 67 -2.93 -0.72 1.50
N TYR A 68 -3.30 -1.98 1.63
CA TYR A 68 -3.09 -2.97 0.58
C TYR A 68 -4.35 -3.81 0.35
N GLN A 69 -4.72 -3.96 -0.90
CA GLN A 69 -5.72 -4.92 -1.37
C GLN A 69 -5.02 -5.88 -2.37
N PRO A 70 -5.05 -7.20 -2.12
CA PRO A 70 -4.42 -8.16 -3.02
C PRO A 70 -5.18 -8.25 -4.35
N GLY A 71 -4.41 -8.31 -5.45
CA GLY A 71 -4.94 -8.58 -6.77
C GLY A 71 -5.39 -10.04 -6.92
N THR A 72 -6.22 -10.29 -7.93
CA THR A 72 -6.82 -11.60 -8.18
C THR A 72 -6.76 -11.97 -9.66
N GLY A 73 -6.78 -13.27 -9.96
CA GLY A 73 -6.76 -13.79 -11.33
C GLY A 73 -5.62 -13.20 -12.18
N VAL A 74 -5.95 -12.77 -13.40
CA VAL A 74 -4.99 -12.14 -14.33
C VAL A 74 -4.46 -10.80 -13.79
N GLY A 75 -5.26 -10.09 -12.99
CA GLY A 75 -4.87 -8.81 -12.41
C GLY A 75 -3.76 -8.90 -11.37
N ALA A 76 -3.52 -10.08 -10.78
CA ALA A 76 -2.46 -10.31 -9.80
C ALA A 76 -1.03 -10.08 -10.36
N GLN A 77 -0.86 -9.92 -11.67
CA GLN A 77 0.43 -9.54 -12.29
C GLN A 77 0.63 -8.02 -12.38
N THR A 78 -0.38 -7.22 -12.02
CA THR A 78 -0.37 -5.77 -12.12
C THR A 78 -0.42 -5.14 -10.73
N TRP A 79 0.38 -4.08 -10.52
CA TRP A 79 0.44 -3.33 -9.28
C TRP A 79 0.10 -1.85 -9.52
N ILE A 80 -0.77 -1.31 -8.67
CA ILE A 80 -1.05 0.12 -8.58
C ILE A 80 -0.49 0.62 -7.25
N LEU A 81 0.40 1.61 -7.33
CA LEU A 81 0.90 2.34 -6.17
C LEU A 81 0.41 3.78 -6.29
N TYR A 82 -0.44 4.20 -5.36
CA TYR A 82 -0.95 5.56 -5.29
C TYR A 82 -0.38 6.27 -4.07
N PHE A 83 0.11 7.47 -4.29
CA PHE A 83 0.67 8.32 -3.24
C PHE A 83 -0.40 9.34 -2.85
N GLN A 84 -0.83 9.30 -1.59
CA GLN A 84 -1.78 10.27 -1.05
C GLN A 84 -1.25 11.71 -1.19
N GLY A 85 -2.09 12.63 -1.67
CA GLY A 85 -1.77 14.05 -1.69
C GLY A 85 -2.04 14.77 -0.35
N GLY A 86 -1.97 16.10 -0.35
CA GLY A 86 -2.36 16.90 0.82
C GLY A 86 -1.46 18.12 1.11
N GLY A 87 -0.76 18.67 0.12
CA GLY A 87 0.14 19.81 0.29
C GLY A 87 1.40 19.48 1.09
N TRP A 88 2.03 20.48 1.70
CA TRP A 88 3.22 20.33 2.56
C TRP A 88 3.14 21.34 3.69
N CYS A 89 3.95 21.18 4.73
CA CYS A 89 4.12 22.24 5.73
C CYS A 89 5.33 23.11 5.37
N VAL A 90 5.28 24.41 5.68
CA VAL A 90 6.29 25.40 5.22
C VAL A 90 7.17 25.97 6.34
N ASN A 91 6.79 25.79 7.60
CA ASN A 91 7.56 26.21 8.77
C ASN A 91 7.27 25.32 9.97
N GLU A 92 8.05 25.46 11.05
CA GLU A 92 7.93 24.60 12.23
C GLU A 92 6.54 24.62 12.87
N ALA A 93 5.93 25.80 13.04
CA ALA A 93 4.60 25.91 13.64
C ALA A 93 3.53 25.18 12.82
N ASP A 94 3.60 25.32 11.49
CA ASP A 94 2.73 24.61 10.56
C ASP A 94 2.96 23.10 10.60
N CYS A 95 4.22 22.64 10.60
CA CYS A 95 4.54 21.22 10.71
C CYS A 95 4.09 20.61 12.05
N VAL A 96 4.24 21.34 13.16
CA VAL A 96 3.73 20.91 14.47
C VAL A 96 2.21 20.80 14.46
N SER A 97 1.50 21.78 13.90
CA SER A 97 0.05 21.71 13.75
C SER A 97 -0.35 20.49 12.91
N ARG A 98 0.31 20.30 11.77
CA ARG A 98 0.07 19.20 10.83
C ARG A 98 0.37 17.83 11.43
N SER A 99 1.38 17.69 12.30
CA SER A 99 1.72 16.44 12.98
C SER A 99 0.54 15.84 13.74
N ARG A 100 -0.42 16.66 14.17
CA ARG A 100 -1.61 16.26 14.92
C ARG A 100 -2.78 15.83 14.02
N THR A 101 -2.57 15.71 12.72
CA THR A 101 -3.59 15.40 11.72
C THR A 101 -3.29 14.06 11.02
N PRO A 102 -4.25 13.48 10.28
CA PRO A 102 -4.00 12.28 9.46
C PRO A 102 -2.93 12.44 8.36
N LEU A 103 -2.50 13.68 8.07
CA LEU A 103 -1.42 14.01 7.12
C LEU A 103 -0.06 14.24 7.78
N GLY A 104 0.05 13.98 9.09
CA GLY A 104 1.29 14.03 9.86
C GLY A 104 1.42 12.92 10.90
N SER A 105 0.38 12.09 11.08
CA SER A 105 0.33 11.00 12.05
C SER A 105 -0.35 9.75 11.47
N SER A 106 0.20 8.58 11.80
CA SER A 106 -0.40 7.29 11.46
C SER A 106 -1.39 6.75 12.48
N HIS A 107 -1.56 7.39 13.64
CA HIS A 107 -2.47 6.93 14.70
C HIS A 107 -3.95 6.88 14.28
N THR A 108 -4.30 7.59 13.23
CA THR A 108 -5.65 7.65 12.67
C THR A 108 -5.87 6.70 11.49
N TYR A 109 -4.91 5.84 11.17
CA TYR A 109 -5.01 4.95 10.02
C TYR A 109 -5.93 3.78 10.35
N THR A 110 -7.17 3.85 9.87
CA THR A 110 -8.16 2.78 10.04
C THR A 110 -8.10 1.76 8.91
N HIS A 111 -8.54 0.53 9.20
CA HIS A 111 -8.63 -0.56 8.22
C HIS A 111 -9.62 -0.29 7.08
N ASP A 112 -10.61 0.57 7.34
CA ASP A 112 -11.69 0.85 6.40
C ASP A 112 -11.33 2.01 5.46
N LEU A 113 -10.43 1.73 4.52
CA LEU A 113 -10.28 2.50 3.28
C LEU A 113 -11.54 2.63 2.39
N PRO A 114 -12.55 1.71 2.41
CA PRO A 114 -13.63 1.72 1.41
C PRO A 114 -14.41 3.03 1.29
N SER A 115 -14.46 3.85 2.34
CA SER A 115 -15.11 5.17 2.27
C SER A 115 -14.25 6.26 1.63
N MET A 116 -12.92 6.14 1.66
CA MET A 116 -12.03 7.12 1.00
C MET A 116 -11.74 6.76 -0.47
N THR A 117 -11.78 5.49 -0.87
CA THR A 117 -11.50 5.09 -2.26
C THR A 117 -12.55 5.54 -3.27
N LYS A 118 -13.80 5.79 -2.84
CA LYS A 118 -14.83 6.33 -3.73
C LYS A 118 -14.53 7.76 -4.19
N ASP A 119 -13.94 8.57 -3.31
CA ASP A 119 -13.67 9.99 -3.61
C ASP A 119 -12.21 10.26 -4.01
N PHE A 120 -11.24 9.48 -3.53
CA PHE A 120 -9.80 9.80 -3.61
C PHE A 120 -8.99 8.97 -4.62
N GLY A 121 -9.62 8.38 -5.63
CA GLY A 121 -8.92 7.65 -6.69
C GLY A 121 -9.53 7.77 -8.08
N PHE A 122 -10.55 8.63 -8.27
CA PHE A 122 -11.27 8.77 -9.55
C PHE A 122 -11.70 7.41 -10.15
N GLY A 123 -12.15 6.47 -9.32
CA GLY A 123 -12.52 5.11 -9.75
C GLY A 123 -11.37 4.11 -9.88
N LEU A 124 -10.09 4.51 -9.79
CA LEU A 124 -8.92 3.63 -9.95
C LEU A 124 -8.88 2.48 -8.93
N PHE A 125 -9.48 2.68 -7.77
CA PHE A 125 -9.59 1.66 -6.72
C PHE A 125 -10.91 0.91 -6.71
N SER A 126 -11.85 1.29 -7.58
CA SER A 126 -13.13 0.60 -7.70
C SER A 126 -12.93 -0.85 -8.09
N ASP A 127 -13.77 -1.71 -7.51
CA ASP A 127 -13.89 -3.11 -7.90
C ASP A 127 -14.96 -3.29 -9.00
N ASP A 128 -15.71 -2.22 -9.33
CA ASP A 128 -16.68 -2.21 -10.42
C ASP A 128 -15.96 -2.18 -11.79
N GLU A 129 -16.34 -3.10 -12.67
CA GLU A 129 -15.82 -3.17 -14.03
C GLU A 129 -16.25 -1.99 -14.91
N ALA A 130 -17.40 -1.38 -14.65
CA ALA A 130 -17.86 -0.20 -15.38
C ALA A 130 -17.00 1.03 -15.07
N GLU A 131 -16.53 1.16 -13.82
CA GLU A 131 -15.67 2.28 -13.39
C GLU A 131 -14.18 2.00 -13.61
N ASN A 132 -13.76 0.74 -13.44
CA ASN A 132 -12.36 0.33 -13.48
C ASN A 132 -12.16 -0.96 -14.32
N PRO A 133 -12.45 -0.91 -15.63
CA PRO A 133 -12.43 -2.10 -16.47
C PRO A 133 -11.05 -2.76 -16.53
N ARG A 134 -9.99 -1.95 -16.43
CA ARG A 134 -8.61 -2.40 -16.63
C ARG A 134 -7.90 -2.85 -15.36
N PHE A 135 -8.20 -2.26 -14.21
CA PHE A 135 -7.40 -2.45 -13.00
C PHE A 135 -8.17 -2.93 -11.76
N ARG A 136 -9.47 -3.25 -11.89
CA ARG A 136 -10.29 -3.73 -10.75
C ARG A 136 -9.67 -4.89 -9.99
N ASN A 137 -8.96 -5.79 -10.69
CA ASN A 137 -8.35 -7.00 -10.11
C ASN A 137 -6.84 -6.86 -9.85
N ALA A 138 -6.25 -5.66 -10.01
CA ALA A 138 -4.83 -5.43 -9.74
C ALA A 138 -4.52 -5.50 -8.24
N HIS A 139 -3.26 -5.72 -7.88
CA HIS A 139 -2.78 -5.36 -6.55
C HIS A 139 -2.88 -3.84 -6.39
N LYS A 140 -3.53 -3.38 -5.32
CA LYS A 140 -3.75 -1.96 -5.07
C LYS A 140 -3.08 -1.57 -3.76
N VAL A 141 -2.20 -0.57 -3.82
CA VAL A 141 -1.46 -0.02 -2.69
C VAL A 141 -1.75 1.47 -2.59
N TYR A 142 -2.30 1.89 -1.45
CA TYR A 142 -2.52 3.30 -1.11
C TYR A 142 -1.50 3.72 -0.06
N ILE A 143 -0.47 4.44 -0.50
CA ILE A 143 0.62 4.93 0.36
C ILE A 143 0.12 6.19 1.05
N ARG A 144 0.06 6.14 2.39
CA ARG A 144 -0.42 7.28 3.18
C ARG A 144 0.67 8.33 3.30
N TYR A 145 0.25 9.58 3.25
CA TYR A 145 1.14 10.73 3.32
C TYR A 145 1.20 11.25 4.74
N CYS A 146 2.40 11.30 5.32
CA CYS A 146 2.60 11.77 6.70
C CYS A 146 3.92 12.49 6.98
N ASP A 147 4.78 12.68 5.97
CA ASP A 147 6.08 13.35 6.11
C ASP A 147 5.99 14.87 5.96
N GLY A 148 4.88 15.38 5.39
CA GLY A 148 4.68 16.82 5.21
C GLY A 148 5.62 17.49 4.19
N ALA A 149 6.41 16.71 3.44
CA ALA A 149 7.42 17.16 2.49
C ALA A 149 7.19 16.58 1.08
N SER A 150 5.96 16.23 0.73
CA SER A 150 5.57 15.64 -0.55
C SER A 150 6.38 14.38 -0.93
N PHE A 151 6.70 13.53 0.04
CA PHE A 151 7.57 12.35 -0.12
C PHE A 151 9.01 12.66 -0.54
N ALA A 152 9.44 13.92 -0.44
CA ALA A 152 10.79 14.35 -0.79
C ALA A 152 11.73 14.51 0.43
N GLY A 153 11.21 14.33 1.65
CA GLY A 153 11.99 14.43 2.88
C GLY A 153 13.07 13.35 2.98
N ASN A 154 14.29 13.74 3.35
CA ASN A 154 15.44 12.84 3.48
C ASN A 154 16.37 13.21 4.64
N VAL A 155 15.86 13.90 5.66
CA VAL A 155 16.65 14.31 6.83
C VAL A 155 17.02 13.08 7.67
N GLU A 156 18.28 13.00 8.09
CA GLU A 156 18.76 11.91 8.96
C GLU A 156 18.36 12.12 10.42
N ALA A 157 18.19 13.38 10.84
CA ALA A 157 17.74 13.77 12.17
C ALA A 157 16.57 14.77 12.07
N HIS A 158 15.37 14.36 12.49
CA HIS A 158 14.97 14.70 13.83
C HIS A 158 15.03 16.16 14.33
N VAL A 159 14.18 17.08 13.86
CA VAL A 159 14.02 18.38 14.56
C VAL A 159 13.01 18.22 15.70
N GLN A 160 13.42 18.44 16.95
CA GLN A 160 12.47 18.57 18.06
C GLN A 160 11.98 20.02 18.11
N VAL A 161 10.68 20.19 18.27
CA VAL A 161 10.03 21.50 18.39
C VAL A 161 9.26 21.51 19.71
N GLY A 162 9.59 22.43 20.61
CA GLY A 162 9.03 22.51 21.96
C GLY A 162 9.42 23.82 22.66
N PRO A 163 8.82 24.15 23.82
CA PRO A 163 9.03 25.43 24.50
C PRO A 163 10.48 25.66 25.00
N ASP A 164 11.29 24.61 25.05
CA ASP A 164 12.69 24.63 25.53
C ASP A 164 13.72 24.66 24.38
N ARG A 165 13.31 25.03 23.15
CA ARG A 165 14.18 25.29 22.01
C ARG A 165 13.84 26.61 21.33
#